data_AF-A0A523WWA0-F1
#
_entry.id   AF-A0A523WWA0-F1
#
_cell.length_a   1.000
_cell.length_b   1.000
_cell.length_c   1.000
_cell.angle_alpha   90.00
_cell.angle_beta   90.00
_cell.angle_gamma   90.00
#
_symmetry.space_group_name_H-M   'P 1'
#
loop_
_entity.id
_entity.type
_entity.pdbx_description
1 polymer ?
#
loop_
_entity_poly.entity_id
_entity_poly.type
_entity_poly.pdbx_seq_one_letter_code
_entity_poly.pdbx_strand_id
1 'polypeptide(L)'
;MKRNRNWHNFSVRLGLFWLILFFFLTSCSSKDDTDVIRQLVKQGAIFAEKHDIRGLMKLTSEDFLAMPGQHDHRGVRRILWMAFRHYGEFKVIYPKPSVELEPSGLTAFAKIYFMIVKKDLSFPKLKELYKDPQGWLEEAGENVDLYRLKLELLKKNSDWLVRRAHLELFRGLGFGEYKKKESDLLLTHSDIIIEKKVLISHRILESFPIHHV
;
A
#
# COMPACT_ATOMS: atom_id res chain seq x y z
N MET A 1 -11.17 2.63 -77.70
CA MET A 1 -10.53 2.97 -76.41
C MET A 1 -11.27 2.24 -75.27
N LYS A 2 -10.83 1.02 -74.89
CA LYS A 2 -11.56 0.11 -73.98
C LYS A 2 -11.05 0.35 -72.54
N ARG A 3 -11.83 1.05 -71.71
CA ARG A 3 -11.48 1.36 -70.31
C ARG A 3 -11.40 0.07 -69.48
N ASN A 4 -10.25 -0.14 -68.86
CA ASN A 4 -9.83 -1.37 -68.20
C ASN A 4 -10.59 -1.57 -66.87
N ARG A 5 -11.62 -2.42 -66.88
CA ARG A 5 -12.55 -2.70 -65.76
C ARG A 5 -11.90 -3.42 -64.57
N ASN A 6 -10.67 -3.94 -64.72
CA ASN A 6 -9.97 -4.72 -63.72
C ASN A 6 -9.34 -3.91 -62.57
N TRP A 7 -9.15 -2.60 -62.75
CA TRP A 7 -8.55 -1.75 -61.70
C TRP A 7 -9.49 -1.44 -60.54
N HIS A 8 -10.81 -1.34 -60.79
CA HIS A 8 -11.78 -1.07 -59.72
C HIS A 8 -11.90 -2.22 -58.71
N ASN A 9 -11.86 -3.47 -59.16
CA ASN A 9 -11.94 -4.63 -58.27
C ASN A 9 -10.67 -4.83 -57.44
N PHE A 10 -9.51 -4.42 -57.95
CA PHE A 10 -8.25 -4.47 -57.22
C PHE A 10 -8.21 -3.42 -56.10
N SER A 11 -8.60 -2.17 -56.40
CA SER A 11 -8.62 -1.09 -55.41
C SER A 11 -9.64 -1.30 -54.29
N VAL A 12 -10.82 -1.88 -54.60
CA VAL A 12 -11.86 -2.17 -53.59
C VAL A 12 -11.43 -3.32 -52.67
N ARG A 13 -10.77 -4.37 -53.21
CA ARG A 13 -10.24 -5.48 -52.41
C ARG A 13 -9.06 -5.06 -51.53
N LEU A 14 -8.19 -4.17 -52.03
CA LEU A 14 -7.08 -3.61 -51.26
C LEU A 14 -7.57 -2.72 -50.11
N GLY A 15 -8.58 -1.88 -50.38
CA GLY A 15 -9.20 -1.03 -49.36
C GLY A 15 -9.90 -1.83 -48.26
N LEU A 16 -10.63 -2.90 -48.61
CA LEU A 16 -11.29 -3.76 -47.64
C LEU A 16 -10.29 -4.52 -46.74
N PHE A 17 -9.16 -4.96 -47.31
CA PHE A 17 -8.11 -5.67 -46.57
C PHE A 17 -7.41 -4.76 -45.55
N TRP A 18 -7.16 -3.49 -45.92
CA TRP A 18 -6.63 -2.48 -45.00
C TRP A 18 -7.61 -2.11 -43.87
N LEU A 19 -8.92 -2.11 -44.15
CA LEU A 19 -9.96 -1.81 -43.17
C LEU A 19 -10.12 -2.96 -42.14
N ILE A 20 -9.95 -4.21 -42.58
CA ILE A 20 -9.94 -5.38 -41.70
C ILE A 20 -8.66 -5.42 -40.85
N LEU A 21 -7.49 -5.07 -41.43
CA LEU A 21 -6.22 -5.01 -40.70
C LEU A 21 -6.24 -3.96 -39.57
N PHE A 22 -6.90 -2.81 -39.80
CA PHE A 22 -7.10 -1.78 -38.78
C PHE A 22 -8.01 -2.25 -37.63
N PHE A 23 -8.96 -3.15 -37.91
CA PHE A 23 -9.92 -3.67 -36.93
C PHE A 23 -9.30 -4.67 -35.94
N PHE A 24 -8.21 -5.35 -36.31
CA PHE A 24 -7.55 -6.34 -35.44
C PHE A 24 -6.51 -5.76 -34.46
N LEU A 25 -6.17 -4.46 -34.56
CA LEU A 25 -5.17 -3.83 -33.69
C LEU A 25 -5.73 -3.26 -32.38
N THR A 26 -7.05 -3.32 -32.13
CA THR A 26 -7.67 -2.67 -30.96
C THR A 26 -7.96 -3.60 -29.78
N SER A 27 -7.60 -4.90 -29.85
CA SER A 27 -8.03 -5.89 -28.84
C SER A 27 -6.89 -6.53 -28.03
N CYS A 28 -5.91 -5.73 -27.58
CA CYS A 28 -4.94 -6.18 -26.57
C CYS A 28 -4.54 -5.08 -25.56
N SER A 29 -5.50 -4.33 -25.02
CA SER A 29 -5.23 -3.30 -23.99
C SER A 29 -5.21 -3.85 -22.56
N SER A 30 -6.00 -4.89 -22.27
CA SER A 30 -6.29 -5.29 -20.87
C SER A 30 -5.13 -6.01 -20.17
N LYS A 31 -4.35 -6.80 -20.92
CA LYS A 31 -3.19 -7.52 -20.37
C LYS A 31 -2.03 -6.56 -20.05
N ASP A 32 -1.87 -5.51 -20.85
CA ASP A 32 -0.85 -4.48 -20.68
C ASP A 32 -1.15 -3.58 -19.47
N ASP A 33 -2.36 -3.02 -19.40
CA ASP A 33 -2.77 -2.12 -18.30
C ASP A 33 -2.64 -2.79 -16.92
N THR A 34 -2.98 -4.07 -16.84
CA THR A 34 -2.85 -4.85 -15.61
C THR A 34 -1.39 -4.91 -15.12
N ASP A 35 -0.44 -5.09 -16.04
CA ASP A 35 0.98 -5.15 -15.71
C ASP A 35 1.55 -3.76 -15.40
N VAL A 36 1.08 -2.71 -16.08
CA VAL A 36 1.39 -1.31 -15.75
C VAL A 36 0.97 -0.98 -14.31
N ILE A 37 -0.25 -1.35 -13.90
CA ILE A 37 -0.73 -1.14 -12.52
C ILE A 37 0.13 -1.91 -11.51
N ARG A 38 0.55 -3.14 -11.83
CA ARG A 38 1.48 -3.89 -10.95
C ARG A 38 2.83 -3.21 -10.82
N GLN A 39 3.35 -2.60 -11.89
CA GLN A 39 4.58 -1.81 -11.82
C GLN A 39 4.39 -0.54 -10.99
N LEU A 40 3.23 0.11 -11.06
CA LEU A 40 2.90 1.24 -10.20
C LEU A 40 2.93 0.83 -8.72
N VAL A 41 2.35 -0.31 -8.35
CA VAL A 41 2.42 -0.83 -6.97
C VAL A 41 3.86 -1.08 -6.54
N LYS A 42 4.68 -1.67 -7.42
CA LYS A 42 6.11 -1.90 -7.15
C LYS A 42 6.87 -0.59 -6.94
N GLN A 43 6.61 0.43 -7.74
CA GLN A 43 7.19 1.76 -7.55
C GLN A 43 6.76 2.37 -6.22
N GLY A 44 5.48 2.23 -5.84
CA GLY A 44 4.98 2.66 -4.54
C GLY A 44 5.75 2.03 -3.38
N ALA A 45 5.97 0.72 -3.41
CA ALA A 45 6.78 0.03 -2.40
C ALA A 45 8.22 0.56 -2.35
N ILE A 46 8.86 0.77 -3.52
CA ILE A 46 10.22 1.33 -3.60
C ILE A 46 10.28 2.75 -2.99
N PHE A 47 9.32 3.61 -3.30
CA PHE A 47 9.27 4.96 -2.72
C PHE A 47 9.03 4.90 -1.21
N ALA A 48 8.17 4.00 -0.72
CA ALA A 48 7.94 3.81 0.70
C ALA A 48 9.23 3.39 1.43
N GLU A 49 9.93 2.35 0.96
CA GLU A 49 11.20 1.90 1.57
C GLU A 49 12.30 2.97 1.55
N LYS A 50 12.28 3.88 0.57
CA LYS A 50 13.22 5.01 0.47
C LYS A 50 12.75 6.25 1.25
N HIS A 51 11.61 6.18 1.92
CA HIS A 51 10.93 7.32 2.53
C HIS A 51 10.65 8.49 1.56
N ASP A 52 10.54 8.22 0.26
CA ASP A 52 10.25 9.23 -0.76
C ASP A 52 8.75 9.51 -0.82
N ILE A 53 8.29 10.33 0.13
CA ILE A 53 6.91 10.81 0.20
C ILE A 53 6.53 11.57 -1.07
N ARG A 54 7.47 12.32 -1.67
CA ARG A 54 7.18 13.08 -2.89
C ARG A 54 6.93 12.14 -4.07
N GLY A 55 7.72 11.08 -4.19
CA GLY A 55 7.55 9.99 -5.15
C GLY A 55 6.20 9.31 -5.00
N LEU A 56 5.82 8.94 -3.77
CA LEU A 56 4.49 8.36 -3.49
C LEU A 56 3.33 9.27 -3.95
N MET A 57 3.43 10.56 -3.65
CA MET A 57 2.39 11.54 -4.02
C MET A 57 2.36 11.87 -5.53
N LYS A 58 3.34 11.42 -6.33
CA LYS A 58 3.27 11.50 -7.80
C LYS A 58 2.45 10.38 -8.41
N LEU A 59 2.22 9.29 -7.67
CA LEU A 59 1.43 8.14 -8.12
C LEU A 59 -0.08 8.35 -7.90
N THR A 60 -0.47 9.47 -7.29
CA THR A 60 -1.85 9.77 -6.90
C THR A 60 -2.47 10.83 -7.82
N SER A 61 -3.78 10.76 -8.04
CA SER A 61 -4.52 11.79 -8.80
C SER A 61 -4.66 13.06 -7.97
N GLU A 62 -4.96 14.20 -8.61
CA GLU A 62 -5.14 15.50 -7.93
C GLU A 62 -6.24 15.47 -6.85
N ASP A 63 -7.30 14.67 -7.05
CA ASP A 63 -8.42 14.48 -6.13
C ASP A 63 -8.24 13.31 -5.16
N PHE A 64 -7.00 12.86 -4.94
CA PHE A 64 -6.70 11.69 -4.13
C PHE A 64 -7.19 11.78 -2.68
N LEU A 65 -7.75 10.66 -2.21
CA LEU A 65 -8.19 10.46 -0.82
C LEU A 65 -7.74 9.12 -0.27
N ALA A 66 -7.12 9.14 0.90
CA ALA A 66 -6.82 7.94 1.68
C ALA A 66 -7.82 7.72 2.82
N MET A 67 -7.96 6.48 3.26
CA MET A 67 -8.78 5.99 4.37
C MET A 67 -7.98 4.95 5.17
N PRO A 68 -8.21 4.78 6.49
CA PRO A 68 -9.32 5.32 7.31
C PRO A 68 -9.13 6.79 7.67
N GLY A 69 -10.25 7.50 7.90
CA GLY A 69 -10.28 8.96 8.00
C GLY A 69 -10.08 9.58 6.61
N GLN A 70 -10.94 10.48 6.15
CA GLN A 70 -10.81 11.05 4.81
C GLN A 70 -9.60 11.99 4.75
N HIS A 71 -8.48 11.50 4.24
CA HIS A 71 -7.22 12.24 4.20
C HIS A 71 -6.82 12.58 2.76
N ASP A 72 -6.73 13.88 2.47
CA ASP A 72 -6.16 14.39 1.22
C ASP A 72 -4.63 14.25 1.20
N HIS A 73 -3.99 14.69 0.11
CA HIS A 73 -2.54 14.66 0.00
C HIS A 73 -1.79 15.32 1.17
N ARG A 74 -2.32 16.40 1.75
CA ARG A 74 -1.64 17.11 2.84
C ARG A 74 -1.72 16.28 4.12
N GLY A 75 -2.89 15.71 4.40
CA GLY A 75 -3.09 14.78 5.50
C GLY A 75 -2.18 13.55 5.37
N VAL A 76 -2.18 12.93 4.20
CA VAL A 76 -1.40 11.70 3.93
C VAL A 76 0.10 11.96 4.04
N ARG A 77 0.62 13.09 3.54
CA ARG A 77 2.05 13.44 3.71
C ARG A 77 2.47 13.48 5.18
N ARG A 78 1.63 14.06 6.05
CA ARG A 78 1.91 14.13 7.50
C ARG A 78 1.90 12.74 8.12
N ILE A 79 0.90 11.93 7.80
CA ILE A 79 0.77 10.55 8.31
C ILE A 79 1.97 9.70 7.87
N LEU A 80 2.33 9.72 6.58
CA LEU A 80 3.48 8.99 6.05
C LEU A 80 4.79 9.44 6.70
N TRP A 81 4.97 10.75 6.92
CA TRP A 81 6.17 11.25 7.60
C TRP A 81 6.27 10.72 9.03
N MET A 82 5.17 10.72 9.79
CA MET A 82 5.13 10.15 11.15
C MET A 82 5.40 8.65 11.11
N ALA A 83 4.78 7.91 10.18
CA ALA A 83 4.95 6.47 10.04
C ALA A 83 6.41 6.11 9.67
N PHE A 84 7.00 6.76 8.67
CA PHE A 84 8.38 6.49 8.25
C PHE A 84 9.39 6.80 9.36
N ARG A 85 9.15 7.87 10.12
CA ARG A 85 9.97 8.15 11.31
C ARG A 85 9.83 7.08 12.38
N HIS A 86 8.62 6.55 12.58
CA HIS A 86 8.36 5.49 13.54
C HIS A 86 9.02 4.16 13.15
N TYR A 87 8.89 3.75 11.89
CA TYR A 87 9.45 2.48 11.43
C TYR A 87 10.97 2.50 11.26
N GLY A 88 11.58 3.65 10.97
CA GLY A 88 13.01 3.71 10.65
C GLY A 88 13.30 3.02 9.32
N GLU A 89 14.44 2.35 9.16
CA GLU A 89 14.69 1.54 7.95
C GLU A 89 13.82 0.28 7.93
N PHE A 90 12.98 0.15 6.89
CA PHE A 90 12.11 -1.02 6.72
C PHE A 90 12.10 -1.56 5.29
N LYS A 91 11.54 -2.76 5.16
CA LYS A 91 11.22 -3.46 3.92
C LYS A 91 9.73 -3.72 3.81
N VAL A 92 9.21 -3.64 2.59
CA VAL A 92 7.83 -3.95 2.26
C VAL A 92 7.79 -5.28 1.50
N ILE A 93 7.23 -6.31 2.14
CA ILE A 93 7.08 -7.64 1.54
C ILE A 93 5.63 -7.82 1.11
N TYR A 94 5.39 -8.17 -0.15
CA TYR A 94 4.04 -8.34 -0.68
C TYR A 94 4.00 -9.44 -1.76
N PRO A 95 2.91 -10.23 -1.86
CA PRO A 95 2.69 -11.15 -2.96
C PRO A 95 2.19 -10.38 -4.19
N LYS A 96 2.01 -11.08 -5.32
CA LYS A 96 1.48 -10.48 -6.54
C LYS A 96 0.13 -9.76 -6.27
N PRO A 97 0.01 -8.45 -6.58
CA PRO A 97 -1.25 -7.73 -6.40
C PRO A 97 -2.38 -8.26 -7.29
N SER A 98 -3.58 -8.34 -6.73
CA SER A 98 -4.80 -8.55 -7.51
C SER A 98 -5.19 -7.26 -8.20
N VAL A 99 -5.54 -7.32 -9.48
CA VAL A 99 -5.93 -6.17 -10.28
C VAL A 99 -7.17 -6.55 -11.08
N GLU A 100 -8.19 -5.72 -10.99
CA GLU A 100 -9.47 -5.87 -11.68
C GLU A 100 -9.70 -4.59 -12.49
N LEU A 101 -9.75 -4.71 -13.82
CA LEU A 101 -10.06 -3.60 -14.72
C LEU A 101 -11.56 -3.52 -14.92
N GLU A 102 -12.13 -2.31 -14.89
CA GLU A 102 -13.52 -2.14 -15.32
C GLU A 102 -13.66 -2.29 -16.84
N PRO A 103 -14.83 -2.70 -17.35
CA PRO A 103 -15.07 -2.86 -18.80
C PRO A 103 -14.79 -1.60 -19.62
N SER A 104 -14.88 -0.42 -18.99
CA SER A 104 -14.56 0.87 -19.61
C SER A 104 -13.08 1.04 -19.97
N GLY A 105 -12.18 0.32 -19.29
CA GLY A 105 -10.72 0.48 -19.39
C GLY A 105 -10.19 1.80 -18.81
N LEU A 106 -11.03 2.60 -18.15
CA LEU A 106 -10.67 3.90 -17.57
C LEU A 106 -10.43 3.87 -16.07
N THR A 107 -10.81 2.77 -15.44
CA THR A 107 -10.86 2.58 -13.99
C THR A 107 -10.41 1.18 -13.65
N ALA A 108 -9.77 1.04 -12.50
CA ALA A 108 -9.28 -0.24 -12.02
C ALA A 108 -9.26 -0.30 -10.50
N PHE A 109 -9.36 -1.50 -9.97
CA PHE A 109 -9.20 -1.79 -8.56
C PHE A 109 -7.96 -2.66 -8.35
N ALA A 110 -7.11 -2.29 -7.41
CA ALA A 110 -5.99 -3.14 -7.00
C ALA A 110 -6.11 -3.49 -5.51
N LYS A 111 -5.83 -4.75 -5.17
CA LYS A 111 -5.81 -5.25 -3.80
C LYS A 111 -4.44 -5.83 -3.50
N ILE A 112 -3.81 -5.28 -2.48
CA ILE A 112 -2.42 -5.56 -2.11
C ILE A 112 -2.42 -6.01 -0.65
N TYR A 113 -1.83 -7.16 -0.38
CA TYR A 113 -1.49 -7.59 0.97
C TYR A 113 -0.01 -7.29 1.17
N PHE A 114 0.39 -6.69 2.27
CA PHE A 114 1.81 -6.40 2.49
C PHE A 114 2.19 -6.38 3.95
N MET A 115 3.45 -6.69 4.22
CA MET A 115 4.06 -6.61 5.54
C MET A 115 5.13 -5.52 5.56
N ILE A 116 5.19 -4.76 6.64
CA ILE A 116 6.31 -3.87 6.93
C ILE A 116 7.23 -4.59 7.90
N VAL A 117 8.50 -4.75 7.53
CA VAL A 117 9.51 -5.47 8.32
C VAL A 117 10.69 -4.54 8.57
N LYS A 118 11.08 -4.34 9.84
CA LYS A 118 12.28 -3.55 10.18
C LYS A 118 13.55 -4.28 9.73
N LYS A 119 14.51 -3.56 9.16
CA LYS A 119 15.67 -4.15 8.47
C LYS A 119 16.67 -4.87 9.38
N ASP A 120 16.80 -4.43 10.63
CA ASP A 120 17.79 -4.95 11.60
C ASP A 120 17.18 -5.88 12.66
N LEU A 121 16.16 -6.65 12.29
CA LEU A 121 15.49 -7.57 13.22
C LEU A 121 16.41 -8.74 13.63
N SER A 122 17.14 -8.55 14.72
CA SER A 122 17.46 -9.65 15.63
C SER A 122 16.28 -9.82 16.59
N PHE A 123 15.89 -11.07 16.87
CA PHE A 123 14.82 -11.40 17.82
C PHE A 123 15.35 -12.02 19.13
N PRO A 124 16.28 -11.37 19.85
CA PRO A 124 16.84 -11.95 21.07
C PRO A 124 15.76 -12.19 22.15
N LYS A 125 14.78 -11.29 22.28
CA LYS A 125 13.70 -11.38 23.28
C LYS A 125 12.68 -12.48 23.00
N LEU A 126 12.43 -12.84 21.74
CA LEU A 126 11.51 -13.95 21.43
C LEU A 126 11.98 -15.28 22.02
N LYS A 127 13.29 -15.48 22.19
CA LYS A 127 13.83 -16.66 22.88
C LYS A 127 13.48 -16.66 24.37
N GLU A 128 13.46 -15.50 25.00
CA GLU A 128 13.13 -15.32 26.41
C GLU A 128 11.62 -15.49 26.66
N LEU A 129 10.80 -15.19 25.65
CA LEU A 129 9.33 -15.29 25.68
C LEU A 129 8.80 -16.67 25.29
N TYR A 130 9.65 -17.69 25.11
CA TYR A 130 9.21 -19.04 24.70
C TYR A 130 8.11 -19.63 25.61
N LYS A 131 8.15 -19.31 26.92
CA LYS A 131 7.15 -19.78 27.90
C LYS A 131 5.95 -18.84 28.07
N ASP A 132 5.93 -17.71 27.38
CA ASP A 132 4.83 -16.73 27.39
C ASP A 132 4.29 -16.56 25.97
N PRO A 133 3.31 -17.39 25.56
CA PRO A 133 2.76 -17.34 24.21
C PRO A 133 2.13 -16.00 23.87
N GLN A 134 1.59 -15.28 24.86
CA GLN A 134 0.95 -13.99 24.64
C GLN A 134 2.00 -12.90 24.47
N GLY A 135 3.00 -12.82 25.36
CA GLY A 135 4.14 -11.92 25.18
C GLY A 135 4.94 -12.21 23.91
N TRP A 136 5.06 -13.48 23.52
CA TRP A 136 5.69 -13.87 22.25
C TRP A 136 4.90 -13.37 21.04
N LEU A 137 3.57 -13.51 21.04
CA LEU A 137 2.70 -13.01 19.98
C LEU A 137 2.70 -11.47 19.92
N GLU A 138 2.77 -10.81 21.07
CA GLU A 138 2.88 -9.36 21.17
C GLU A 138 4.23 -8.88 20.61
N GLU A 139 5.35 -9.46 21.03
CA GLU A 139 6.70 -9.12 20.53
C GLU A 139 6.86 -9.49 19.03
N ALA A 140 6.32 -10.62 18.58
CA ALA A 140 6.34 -10.98 17.15
C ALA A 140 5.43 -10.06 16.32
N GLY A 141 4.27 -9.69 16.87
CA GLY A 141 3.30 -8.77 16.26
C GLY A 141 3.79 -7.31 16.22
N GLU A 142 4.58 -6.87 17.18
CA GLU A 142 5.25 -5.55 17.17
C GLU A 142 6.29 -5.42 16.04
N ASN A 143 6.75 -6.54 15.49
CA ASN A 143 7.84 -6.57 14.53
C ASN A 143 7.39 -6.81 13.08
N VAL A 144 6.13 -7.20 12.87
CA VAL A 144 5.55 -7.44 11.53
C VAL A 144 4.09 -7.00 11.51
N ASP A 145 3.83 -5.82 10.96
CA ASP A 145 2.48 -5.36 10.69
C ASP A 145 2.00 -5.88 9.33
N LEU A 146 0.93 -6.68 9.31
CA LEU A 146 0.27 -7.13 8.08
C LEU A 146 -0.88 -6.20 7.72
N TYR A 147 -0.82 -5.65 6.51
CA TYR A 147 -1.81 -4.74 5.98
C TYR A 147 -2.48 -5.29 4.72
N ARG A 148 -3.69 -4.79 4.46
CA ARG A 148 -4.37 -4.85 3.18
C ARG A 148 -4.62 -3.44 2.68
N LEU A 149 -4.10 -3.11 1.50
CA LEU A 149 -4.34 -1.87 0.79
C LEU A 149 -5.24 -2.13 -0.40
N LYS A 150 -6.39 -1.44 -0.45
CA LYS A 150 -7.28 -1.40 -1.60
C LYS A 150 -7.10 -0.06 -2.31
N LEU A 151 -6.85 -0.10 -3.60
CA LEU A 151 -6.65 1.08 -4.43
C LEU A 151 -7.76 1.16 -5.46
N GLU A 152 -8.32 2.36 -5.61
CA GLU A 152 -9.12 2.74 -6.76
C GLU A 152 -8.25 3.59 -7.66
N LEU A 153 -8.10 3.19 -8.92
CA LEU A 153 -7.26 3.86 -9.90
C LEU A 153 -8.10 4.41 -11.04
N LEU A 154 -7.66 5.53 -11.60
CA LEU A 154 -8.20 6.13 -12.81
C LEU A 154 -7.10 6.27 -13.85
N LYS A 155 -7.46 6.14 -15.12
CA LYS A 155 -6.57 6.38 -16.26
C LYS A 155 -6.73 7.82 -16.73
N LYS A 156 -5.66 8.61 -16.73
CA LYS A 156 -5.60 10.00 -17.22
C LYS A 156 -4.38 10.15 -18.12
N ASN A 157 -4.58 10.63 -19.35
CA ASN A 157 -3.52 10.81 -20.34
C ASN A 157 -2.64 9.56 -20.56
N SER A 158 -3.27 8.38 -20.60
CA SER A 158 -2.62 7.06 -20.68
C SER A 158 -1.87 6.60 -19.43
N ASP A 159 -1.79 7.42 -18.38
CA ASP A 159 -1.20 7.05 -17.10
C ASP A 159 -2.26 6.55 -16.11
N TRP A 160 -1.91 5.55 -15.30
CA TRP A 160 -2.72 5.12 -14.17
C TRP A 160 -2.34 5.90 -12.92
N LEU A 161 -3.34 6.48 -12.25
CA LEU A 161 -3.16 7.24 -11.02
C LEU A 161 -4.09 6.71 -9.93
N VAL A 162 -3.59 6.67 -8.69
CA VAL A 162 -4.39 6.27 -7.52
C VAL A 162 -5.30 7.41 -7.11
N ARG A 163 -6.61 7.17 -7.17
CA ARG A 163 -7.65 8.11 -6.74
C ARG A 163 -8.06 7.88 -5.30
N ARG A 164 -8.19 6.63 -4.88
CA ARG A 164 -8.48 6.29 -3.49
C ARG A 164 -7.57 5.21 -2.98
N ALA A 165 -7.19 5.33 -1.71
CA ALA A 165 -6.45 4.30 -0.98
C ALA A 165 -7.19 3.96 0.30
N HIS A 166 -7.47 2.69 0.54
CA HIS A 166 -8.04 2.21 1.79
C HIS A 166 -7.07 1.22 2.42
N LEU A 167 -6.48 1.62 3.55
CA LEU A 167 -5.59 0.79 4.34
C LEU A 167 -6.35 0.09 5.47
N GLU A 168 -6.22 -1.23 5.55
CA GLU A 168 -6.78 -2.04 6.63
C GLU A 168 -5.64 -2.83 7.30
N LEU A 169 -5.59 -2.79 8.63
CA LEU A 169 -4.63 -3.56 9.41
C LEU A 169 -5.24 -4.95 9.72
N PHE A 170 -4.42 -6.00 9.61
CA PHE A 170 -4.79 -7.34 10.08
C PHE A 170 -4.72 -7.40 11.60
N ARG A 171 -5.76 -7.91 12.25
CA ARG A 171 -5.80 -8.14 13.70
C ARG A 171 -6.35 -9.51 14.01
N GLY A 172 -5.49 -10.42 14.45
CA GLY A 172 -5.82 -11.75 15.01
C GLY A 172 -6.63 -12.66 14.08
N LEU A 173 -7.91 -12.35 13.88
CA LEU A 173 -8.91 -13.14 13.15
C LEU A 173 -9.36 -12.51 11.82
N GLY A 174 -8.91 -11.30 11.45
CA GLY A 174 -9.32 -10.67 10.18
C GLY A 174 -8.83 -9.24 9.94
N PHE A 175 -9.28 -8.62 8.85
CA PHE A 175 -8.99 -7.22 8.47
C PHE A 175 -10.19 -6.31 8.76
N GLY A 176 -9.97 -5.11 9.30
CA GLY A 176 -11.04 -4.14 9.58
C GLY A 176 -10.60 -2.69 9.71
N GLU A 177 -11.57 -1.76 9.69
CA GLU A 177 -11.36 -0.32 9.88
C GLU A 177 -11.06 0.03 11.35
N TYR A 178 -10.17 1.00 11.56
CA TYR A 178 -9.93 1.59 12.88
C TYR A 178 -11.00 2.64 13.19
N LYS A 179 -11.99 2.31 14.04
CA LYS A 179 -12.80 3.32 14.76
C LYS A 179 -12.21 3.52 16.15
N LYS A 180 -11.41 4.57 16.35
CA LYS A 180 -10.96 4.99 17.68
C LYS A 180 -11.14 6.49 17.83
N LYS A 181 -11.61 6.92 19.00
CA LYS A 181 -11.98 8.29 19.33
C LYS A 181 -10.80 9.24 19.11
N GLU A 182 -11.10 10.46 18.67
CA GLU A 182 -10.16 11.53 18.35
C GLU A 182 -9.23 11.92 19.51
N SER A 183 -9.61 11.59 20.76
CA SER A 183 -8.77 11.70 21.96
C SER A 183 -7.50 10.84 21.91
N ASP A 184 -7.49 9.75 21.14
CA ASP A 184 -6.43 8.74 21.22
C ASP A 184 -5.32 8.93 20.17
N LEU A 185 -5.50 9.87 19.24
CA LEU A 185 -4.48 10.29 18.28
C LEU A 185 -3.33 11.07 18.96
N LEU A 186 -3.58 11.64 20.14
CA LEU A 186 -2.55 12.33 20.93
C LEU A 186 -1.89 11.44 21.99
N LEU A 187 -2.43 10.25 22.29
CA LEU A 187 -2.05 9.48 23.49
C LEU A 187 -1.39 8.11 23.21
N THR A 188 -1.30 7.66 21.95
CA THR A 188 -0.87 6.27 21.68
C THR A 188 0.63 6.02 21.62
N HIS A 189 1.49 7.04 21.71
CA HIS A 189 2.94 6.80 21.83
C HIS A 189 3.66 7.66 22.90
N SER A 190 3.04 8.71 23.45
CA SER A 190 3.58 9.44 24.60
C SER A 190 3.23 8.76 25.93
N ASP A 191 2.01 8.24 26.07
CA ASP A 191 1.52 7.84 27.39
C ASP A 191 1.87 6.41 27.74
N ILE A 192 2.11 5.54 26.75
CA ILE A 192 2.73 4.22 26.99
C ILE A 192 4.15 4.39 27.56
N ILE A 193 4.83 5.51 27.27
CA ILE A 193 6.17 5.81 27.82
C ILE A 193 6.05 6.48 29.20
N ILE A 194 5.03 7.33 29.43
CA ILE A 194 4.85 8.04 30.70
C ILE A 194 4.26 7.11 31.78
N GLU A 195 3.24 6.29 31.47
CA GLU A 195 2.71 5.30 32.40
C GLU A 195 3.74 4.21 32.73
N LYS A 196 4.52 3.74 31.73
CA LYS A 196 5.61 2.77 31.98
C LYS A 196 6.77 3.37 32.77
N LYS A 197 7.13 4.65 32.59
CA LYS A 197 8.17 5.28 33.44
C LYS A 197 7.73 5.41 34.89
N VAL A 198 6.46 5.72 35.15
CA VAL A 198 5.92 5.81 36.52
C VAL A 198 5.82 4.43 37.18
N LEU A 199 5.36 3.40 36.45
CA LEU A 199 5.30 2.02 36.95
C LEU A 199 6.68 1.38 37.16
N ILE A 200 7.66 1.67 36.30
CA ILE A 200 9.04 1.20 36.48
C ILE A 200 9.72 1.94 37.64
N SER A 201 9.46 3.23 37.83
CA SER A 201 10.02 3.99 38.96
C SER A 201 9.43 3.57 40.31
N HIS A 202 8.16 3.14 40.38
CA HIS A 202 7.58 2.59 41.61
C HIS A 202 8.08 1.17 41.92
N ARG A 203 8.26 0.31 40.91
CA ARG A 203 8.70 -1.07 41.13
C ARG A 203 10.21 -1.19 41.49
N ILE A 204 11.04 -0.22 41.10
CA ILE A 204 12.46 -0.15 41.50
C ILE A 204 12.62 0.33 42.96
N LEU A 205 11.70 1.13 43.48
CA LEU A 205 11.74 1.58 44.89
C LEU A 205 11.27 0.50 45.89
N GLU A 206 10.48 -0.48 45.44
CA GLU A 206 10.02 -1.60 46.29
C GLU A 206 10.98 -2.81 46.31
N SER A 207 12.05 -2.81 45.51
CA SER A 207 12.99 -3.94 45.37
C SER A 207 14.36 -3.76 46.03
N PHE A 208 14.58 -2.66 46.76
CA PHE A 208 15.75 -2.48 47.62
C PHE A 208 15.36 -2.55 49.11
N PRO A 209 15.62 -3.65 49.83
CA PRO A 209 15.63 -3.60 51.29
C PRO A 209 16.84 -2.76 51.71
N ILE A 210 16.57 -1.58 52.25
CA ILE A 210 17.56 -0.81 53.02
C ILE A 210 17.84 -1.64 54.27
N HIS A 211 18.93 -2.42 54.25
CA HIS A 211 19.51 -2.96 55.47
C HIS A 211 20.15 -1.79 56.23
N HIS A 212 19.46 -1.34 57.28
CA HIS A 212 20.07 -0.51 58.31
C HIS A 212 21.08 -1.37 59.09
N VAL A 213 22.33 -0.94 59.09
CA VAL A 213 23.33 -1.20 60.13
C VAL A 213 23.63 0.15 60.76
#